data_AF-X0X520-F1
#
_entry.id   AF-X0X520-F1
#
_cell.length_a   1.000
_cell.length_b   1.000
_cell.length_c   1.000
_cell.angle_alpha   90.00
_cell.angle_beta   90.00
_cell.angle_gamma   90.00
#
_symmetry.space_group_name_H-M   'P 1'
#
loop_
_entity.id
_entity.type
_entity.pdbx_description
1 polymer ?
#
loop_
_entity_poly.entity_id
_entity_poly.type
_entity_poly.pdbx_seq_one_letter_code
_entity_poly.pdbx_strand_id
1 'polypeptide(L)'
;MSILIGFDLIDVPGATGFVDTNYQGKGSAAIEALDKYDLVFVHIEGPDEASHNGNADMKKKAIEQIDKHIVGPVYEALQNYDSWRILVGPDHPTPLRDGAHSAEPVPFAMAGTGVNGILHANFSEANAAKSGFRIDNGFELMEYFLKS
;
A
#
# COMPACT_ATOMS: atom_id res chain seq x y z
N MET A 1 -7.28 4.67 -13.86
CA MET A 1 -6.25 5.72 -13.96
C MET A 1 -4.92 5.16 -14.49
N SER A 2 -4.42 4.03 -13.97
CA SER A 2 -3.08 3.50 -14.28
C SER A 2 -2.77 3.31 -15.78
N ILE A 3 -3.72 2.81 -16.58
CA ILE A 3 -3.54 2.64 -18.03
C ILE A 3 -3.28 3.99 -18.73
N LEU A 4 -3.92 5.07 -18.28
CA LEU A 4 -3.78 6.41 -18.89
C LEU A 4 -2.39 7.02 -18.65
N ILE A 5 -1.68 6.55 -17.62
CA ILE A 5 -0.33 6.99 -17.26
C ILE A 5 0.74 5.95 -17.67
N GLY A 6 0.38 4.97 -18.50
CA GLY A 6 1.32 4.04 -19.14
C GLY A 6 1.65 2.78 -18.35
N PHE A 7 0.88 2.43 -17.32
CA PHE A 7 1.04 1.15 -16.62
C PHE A 7 0.38 0.01 -17.40
N ASP A 8 1.07 -1.11 -17.48
CA ASP A 8 0.48 -2.38 -17.89
C ASP A 8 -0.46 -2.90 -16.80
N LEU A 9 -1.66 -3.34 -17.19
CA LEU A 9 -2.60 -3.93 -16.26
C LEU A 9 -2.37 -5.45 -16.18
N ILE A 10 -2.10 -5.94 -14.97
CA ILE A 10 -2.02 -7.37 -14.69
C ILE A 10 -3.40 -7.85 -14.24
N ASP A 11 -4.01 -8.73 -15.03
CA ASP A 11 -5.26 -9.37 -14.66
C ASP A 11 -5.02 -10.45 -13.61
N VAL A 12 -5.74 -10.36 -12.49
CA VAL A 12 -5.63 -11.29 -11.36
C VAL A 12 -6.99 -11.96 -11.17
N PRO A 13 -7.11 -13.26 -11.49
CA PRO A 13 -8.37 -13.99 -11.31
C PRO A 13 -8.89 -13.87 -9.87
N GLY A 14 -10.16 -13.46 -9.73
CA GLY A 14 -10.80 -13.26 -8.43
C GLY A 14 -10.42 -11.94 -7.73
N ALA A 15 -9.72 -11.02 -8.38
CA ALA A 15 -9.57 -9.66 -7.89
C ALA A 15 -10.86 -8.86 -8.11
N THR A 16 -11.72 -8.79 -7.09
CA THR A 16 -13.07 -8.22 -7.18
C THR A 16 -13.15 -6.75 -6.80
N GLY A 17 -12.16 -6.23 -6.06
CA GLY A 17 -12.22 -4.89 -5.46
C GLY A 17 -13.01 -4.83 -4.14
N PHE A 18 -13.59 -5.93 -3.69
CA PHE A 18 -14.27 -5.97 -2.39
C PHE A 18 -13.41 -6.65 -1.32
N VAL A 19 -13.91 -6.70 -0.08
CA VAL A 19 -13.18 -7.30 1.05
C VAL A 19 -12.86 -8.78 0.84
N ASP A 20 -13.62 -9.49 -0.01
CA ASP A 20 -13.41 -10.89 -0.38
C ASP A 20 -12.50 -11.09 -1.62
N THR A 21 -11.87 -10.02 -2.11
CA THR A 21 -10.93 -10.07 -3.24
C THR A 21 -9.81 -11.10 -3.02
N ASN A 22 -9.26 -11.62 -4.11
CA ASN A 22 -8.12 -12.54 -4.07
C ASN A 22 -6.80 -11.83 -3.67
N TYR A 23 -6.59 -11.56 -2.38
CA TYR A 23 -5.36 -10.93 -1.88
C TYR A 23 -4.11 -11.74 -2.22
N GLN A 24 -4.16 -13.06 -2.05
CA GLN A 24 -3.04 -13.94 -2.37
C GLN A 24 -2.69 -13.88 -3.86
N GLY A 25 -3.69 -13.89 -4.74
CA GLY A 25 -3.47 -13.74 -6.17
C GLY A 25 -2.81 -12.40 -6.53
N LYS A 26 -3.21 -11.30 -5.88
CA LYS A 26 -2.56 -10.00 -6.07
C LYS A 26 -1.10 -10.00 -5.61
N GLY A 27 -0.82 -10.61 -4.46
CA GLY A 27 0.54 -10.76 -3.94
C GLY A 27 1.43 -11.61 -4.87
N SER A 28 0.95 -12.78 -5.27
CA SER A 28 1.65 -13.64 -6.23
C SER A 28 1.92 -12.95 -7.56
N ALA A 29 0.91 -12.28 -8.13
CA ALA A 29 1.06 -11.54 -9.38
C ALA A 29 2.05 -10.37 -9.25
N ALA A 30 2.06 -9.68 -8.12
CA ALA A 30 3.03 -8.62 -7.85
C ALA A 30 4.46 -9.17 -7.79
N ILE A 31 4.68 -10.30 -7.12
CA ILE A 31 5.99 -10.96 -7.06
C ILE A 31 6.46 -11.38 -8.45
N GLU A 32 5.60 -12.03 -9.24
CA GLU A 32 5.93 -12.41 -10.63
C GLU A 32 6.20 -11.21 -11.54
N ALA A 33 5.62 -10.04 -11.23
CA ALA A 33 5.84 -8.81 -11.99
C ALA A 33 7.22 -8.19 -11.70
N LEU A 34 7.81 -8.42 -10.53
CA LEU A 34 9.14 -7.89 -10.17
C LEU A 34 10.24 -8.39 -11.11
N ASP A 35 10.08 -9.56 -11.72
CA ASP A 35 11.03 -10.10 -12.71
C ASP A 35 10.94 -9.43 -14.09
N LYS A 36 9.87 -8.66 -14.33
CA LYS A 36 9.54 -8.10 -15.66
C LYS A 36 9.53 -6.58 -15.69
N TYR A 37 9.34 -5.94 -14.53
CA TYR A 37 9.09 -4.52 -14.41
C TYR A 37 9.98 -3.89 -13.33
N ASP A 38 10.46 -2.68 -13.59
CA ASP A 38 11.25 -1.91 -12.62
C ASP A 38 10.38 -1.28 -11.50
N LEU A 39 9.07 -1.14 -11.75
CA LEU A 39 8.10 -0.58 -10.81
C LEU A 39 6.78 -1.36 -10.87
N VAL A 40 6.36 -1.87 -9.73
CA VAL A 40 5.08 -2.59 -9.56
C VAL A 40 4.19 -1.82 -8.60
N PHE A 41 2.95 -1.53 -9.01
CA PHE A 41 1.95 -0.84 -8.20
C PHE A 41 0.77 -1.76 -7.90
N VAL A 42 0.51 -1.99 -6.61
CA VAL A 42 -0.58 -2.88 -6.15
C VAL A 42 -1.66 -2.06 -5.46
N HIS A 43 -2.83 -1.97 -6.11
CA HIS A 43 -3.99 -1.27 -5.57
C HIS A 43 -4.96 -2.22 -4.84
N ILE A 44 -5.49 -1.80 -3.69
CA ILE A 44 -6.35 -2.62 -2.84
C ILE A 44 -7.45 -1.76 -2.24
N GLU A 45 -8.69 -2.08 -2.61
CA GLU A 45 -9.88 -1.28 -2.29
C GLU A 45 -10.58 -1.73 -0.98
N GLY A 46 -10.42 -3.00 -0.59
CA GLY A 46 -11.18 -3.63 0.51
C GLY A 46 -11.28 -2.83 1.82
N PRO A 47 -10.21 -2.19 2.34
CA PRO A 47 -10.29 -1.37 3.55
C PRO A 47 -11.22 -0.15 3.42
N ASP A 48 -11.30 0.46 2.24
CA ASP A 48 -12.13 1.63 1.98
C ASP A 48 -13.62 1.26 1.93
N GLU A 49 -13.96 0.25 1.14
CA GLU A 49 -15.30 -0.33 1.08
C GLU A 49 -15.83 -0.75 2.46
N ALA A 50 -15.00 -1.39 3.29
CA ALA A 50 -15.39 -1.73 4.66
C ALA A 50 -15.68 -0.48 5.51
N SER A 51 -14.96 0.62 5.26
CA SER A 51 -15.14 1.89 5.96
C SER A 51 -16.44 2.57 5.58
N HIS A 52 -16.77 2.62 4.29
CA HIS A 52 -18.04 3.13 3.79
C HIS A 52 -19.24 2.39 4.38
N ASN A 53 -19.10 1.09 4.62
CA ASN A 53 -20.12 0.26 5.25
C ASN A 53 -20.12 0.33 6.80
N GLY A 54 -19.28 1.17 7.41
CA GLY A 54 -19.19 1.32 8.87
C GLY A 54 -18.72 0.05 9.59
N ASN A 55 -18.06 -0.88 8.88
CA ASN A 55 -17.72 -2.20 9.39
C ASN A 55 -16.25 -2.28 9.82
N ALA A 56 -16.02 -2.02 11.11
CA ALA A 56 -14.68 -2.01 11.70
C ALA A 56 -13.97 -3.37 11.61
N ASP A 57 -14.68 -4.47 11.86
CA ASP A 57 -14.12 -5.81 11.83
C ASP A 57 -13.68 -6.19 10.42
N MET A 58 -14.46 -5.83 9.41
CA MET A 58 -14.10 -6.07 8.01
C MET A 58 -12.94 -5.19 7.56
N LYS A 59 -12.86 -3.93 8.01
CA LYS A 59 -11.72 -3.05 7.71
C LYS A 59 -10.44 -3.62 8.31
N LYS A 60 -10.49 -4.04 9.58
CA LYS A 60 -9.37 -4.71 10.26
C LYS A 60 -8.96 -5.98 9.52
N LYS A 61 -9.92 -6.85 9.20
CA LYS A 61 -9.67 -8.09 8.47
C LYS A 61 -9.03 -7.83 7.11
N ALA A 62 -9.49 -6.82 6.36
CA ALA A 62 -8.90 -6.44 5.08
C ALA A 62 -7.42 -6.05 5.27
N ILE A 63 -7.09 -5.20 6.24
CA ILE A 63 -5.70 -4.80 6.54
C ILE A 63 -4.83 -6.02 6.92
N GLU A 64 -5.34 -6.94 7.73
CA GLU A 64 -4.63 -8.19 8.07
C GLU A 64 -4.40 -9.09 6.85
N GLN A 65 -5.35 -9.15 5.90
CA GLN A 65 -5.16 -9.88 4.64
C GLN A 65 -4.11 -9.22 3.75
N ILE A 66 -4.08 -7.88 3.69
CA ILE A 66 -3.08 -7.11 2.95
C ILE A 66 -1.67 -7.41 3.49
N ASP A 67 -1.50 -7.33 4.82
CA ASP A 67 -0.23 -7.61 5.46
C ASP A 67 0.25 -9.04 5.17
N LYS A 68 -0.63 -10.02 5.42
CA LYS A 68 -0.30 -11.44 5.30
C LYS A 68 -0.04 -11.90 3.86
N HIS A 69 -0.82 -11.42 2.89
CA HIS A 69 -0.84 -11.98 1.54
C HIS A 69 -0.15 -11.11 0.50
N ILE A 70 0.11 -9.83 0.80
CA ILE A 70 0.69 -8.90 -0.16
C ILE A 70 1.97 -8.28 0.42
N VAL A 71 1.87 -7.47 1.49
CA VAL A 71 3.02 -6.70 1.98
C VAL A 71 4.15 -7.61 2.45
N GLY A 72 3.85 -8.59 3.33
CA GLY A 72 4.84 -9.54 3.82
C GLY A 72 5.53 -10.34 2.71
N PRO A 73 4.78 -11.09 1.88
CA PRO A 73 5.36 -11.89 0.80
C PRO A 73 6.13 -11.06 -0.25
N VAL A 74 5.61 -9.88 -0.64
CA VAL A 74 6.31 -9.01 -1.60
C VAL A 74 7.60 -8.45 -0.99
N TYR A 75 7.57 -8.06 0.29
CA TYR A 75 8.76 -7.62 1.01
C TYR A 75 9.83 -8.71 1.05
N GLU A 76 9.47 -9.94 1.41
CA GLU A 76 10.38 -11.09 1.41
C GLU A 76 10.95 -11.38 0.01
N ALA A 77 10.13 -11.28 -1.04
CA ALA A 77 10.59 -11.46 -2.42
C ALA A 77 11.60 -10.39 -2.85
N LEU A 78 11.32 -9.12 -2.54
CA LEU A 78 12.18 -7.98 -2.84
C LEU A 78 13.58 -8.10 -2.24
N GLN A 79 13.71 -8.73 -1.06
CA GLN A 79 15.00 -8.93 -0.40
C GLN A 79 15.99 -9.81 -1.18
N ASN A 80 15.53 -10.52 -2.22
CA ASN A 80 16.39 -11.33 -3.09
C ASN A 80 17.06 -10.52 -4.22
N TYR A 81 16.70 -9.25 -4.40
CA TYR A 81 17.30 -8.37 -5.40
C TYR A 81 18.42 -7.53 -4.75
N ASP A 82 19.48 -7.24 -5.50
CA ASP A 82 20.60 -6.42 -5.01
C ASP A 82 20.18 -4.99 -4.61
N SER A 83 19.21 -4.43 -5.34
CA SER A 83 18.61 -3.13 -5.06
C SER A 83 17.10 -3.22 -5.15
N TRP A 84 16.42 -2.85 -4.07
CA TRP A 84 14.97 -2.89 -3.98
C TRP A 84 14.45 -1.76 -3.11
N ARG A 85 13.20 -1.36 -3.33
CA ARG A 85 12.46 -0.47 -2.42
C ARG A 85 11.00 -0.90 -2.37
N ILE A 86 10.37 -0.65 -1.23
CA ILE A 86 8.93 -0.78 -1.05
C ILE A 86 8.39 0.50 -0.39
N LEU A 87 7.21 0.92 -0.85
CA LEU A 87 6.42 2.00 -0.26
C LEU A 87 5.02 1.46 -0.01
N VAL A 88 4.52 1.65 1.21
CA VAL A 88 3.17 1.23 1.62
C VAL A 88 2.45 2.41 2.26
N GLY A 89 1.24 2.70 1.80
CA GLY A 89 0.37 3.72 2.36
C GLY A 89 -0.98 3.73 1.64
N PRO A 90 -2.06 4.20 2.30
CA PRO A 90 -3.31 4.48 1.62
C PRO A 90 -3.21 5.80 0.85
N ASP A 91 -4.13 6.00 -0.09
CA ASP A 91 -4.26 7.22 -0.88
C ASP A 91 -5.11 8.29 -0.16
N HIS A 92 -6.08 7.88 0.66
CA HIS A 92 -6.84 8.76 1.52
C HIS A 92 -7.33 8.08 2.82
N PRO A 93 -7.72 8.87 3.85
CA PRO A 93 -8.41 8.33 5.01
C PRO A 93 -9.93 8.31 4.79
N THR A 94 -10.53 7.19 5.17
CA THR A 94 -11.99 7.00 5.22
C THR A 94 -12.38 6.57 6.65
N PRO A 95 -12.64 7.52 7.56
CA PRO A 95 -12.98 7.22 8.94
C PRO A 95 -14.31 6.48 9.05
N LEU A 96 -14.36 5.39 9.82
CA LEU A 96 -15.56 4.57 10.02
C LEU A 96 -16.77 5.36 10.54
N ARG A 97 -16.53 6.35 11.41
CA ARG A 97 -17.59 7.19 11.98
C ARG A 97 -18.33 7.98 10.91
N ASP A 98 -17.60 8.43 9.91
CA ASP A 98 -18.10 9.36 8.91
C ASP A 98 -18.52 8.59 7.63
N GLY A 99 -17.95 7.39 7.40
CA GLY A 99 -18.28 6.54 6.26
C GLY A 99 -17.97 7.20 4.92
N ALA A 100 -17.07 8.19 4.92
CA ALA A 100 -16.75 9.04 3.79
C ALA A 100 -15.28 9.46 3.85
N HIS A 101 -14.74 9.87 2.71
CA HIS A 101 -13.36 10.32 2.62
C HIS A 101 -13.17 11.61 3.42
N SER A 102 -11.98 11.76 3.99
CA SER A 102 -11.56 12.96 4.71
C SER A 102 -10.28 13.54 4.11
N ALA A 103 -9.97 14.79 4.44
CA ALA A 103 -8.76 15.48 3.98
C ALA A 103 -7.58 15.36 4.98
N GLU A 104 -7.73 14.53 6.01
CA GLU A 104 -6.67 14.30 6.99
C GLU A 104 -5.47 13.60 6.33
N PRO A 105 -4.25 13.79 6.83
CA PRO A 105 -3.08 13.13 6.29
C PRO A 105 -3.12 11.61 6.51
N VAL A 106 -2.50 10.86 5.59
CA VAL A 106 -2.32 9.41 5.67
C VAL A 106 -0.91 9.04 6.08
N PRO A 107 -0.70 7.92 6.82
CA PRO A 107 0.63 7.42 7.10
C PRO A 107 1.22 6.71 5.87
N PHE A 108 2.54 6.72 5.72
CA PHE A 108 3.24 5.84 4.79
C PHE A 108 4.49 5.24 5.44
N ALA A 109 4.93 4.10 4.94
CA ALA A 109 6.16 3.43 5.34
C ALA A 109 7.00 3.10 4.10
N MET A 110 8.32 3.22 4.25
CA MET A 110 9.28 2.89 3.20
C MET A 110 10.39 2.00 3.76
N ALA A 111 10.89 1.08 2.93
CA ALA A 111 12.07 0.28 3.23
C ALA A 111 12.83 -0.06 1.94
N GLY A 112 14.11 -0.40 2.09
CA GLY A 112 14.95 -0.90 0.99
C GLY A 112 16.25 -0.12 0.84
N THR A 113 16.90 -0.32 -0.31
CA THR A 113 18.21 0.22 -0.64
C THR A 113 18.22 1.75 -0.61
N GLY A 114 19.10 2.34 0.20
CA GLY A 114 19.22 3.79 0.37
C GLY A 114 18.13 4.44 1.24
N VAL A 115 17.15 3.67 1.76
CA VAL A 115 16.11 4.22 2.64
C VAL A 115 16.61 4.24 4.08
N ASN A 116 16.81 5.44 4.63
CA ASN A 116 17.13 5.62 6.05
C ASN A 116 15.85 5.81 6.85
N GLY A 117 15.55 4.86 7.74
CA GLY A 117 14.37 4.91 8.60
C GLY A 117 14.43 6.06 9.61
N ILE A 118 13.32 6.78 9.77
CA ILE A 118 13.19 7.88 10.74
C ILE A 118 12.67 7.36 12.09
N LEU A 119 11.69 6.47 12.04
CA LEU A 119 11.04 5.87 13.21
C LEU A 119 10.91 4.36 13.01
N HIS A 120 11.51 3.59 13.91
CA HIS A 120 11.42 2.13 13.93
C HIS A 120 10.30 1.67 14.86
N ALA A 121 9.06 1.86 14.43
CA ALA A 121 7.85 1.47 15.16
C ALA A 121 6.84 0.80 14.24
N ASN A 122 5.82 0.16 14.82
CA ASN A 122 4.72 -0.43 14.05
C ASN A 122 4.00 0.63 13.22
N PHE A 123 3.58 0.27 12.01
CA PHE A 123 2.86 1.15 11.09
C PHE A 123 1.46 1.49 11.63
N SER A 124 1.23 2.76 11.93
CA SER A 124 -0.09 3.31 12.32
C SER A 124 -0.06 4.84 12.22
N GLU A 125 -1.22 5.47 12.15
CA GLU A 125 -1.40 6.92 12.14
C GLU A 125 -0.73 7.57 13.36
N ALA A 126 -0.94 6.99 14.55
CA ALA A 126 -0.40 7.52 15.80
C ALA A 126 1.14 7.44 15.88
N ASN A 127 1.76 6.42 15.27
CA ASN A 127 3.22 6.34 15.22
C ASN A 127 3.79 7.20 14.11
N ALA A 128 3.16 7.26 12.93
CA ALA A 128 3.59 8.12 11.83
C ALA A 128 3.65 9.60 12.25
N ALA A 129 2.65 10.07 13.03
CA ALA A 129 2.62 11.42 13.57
C ALA A 129 3.82 11.76 14.48
N LYS A 130 4.47 10.75 15.09
CA LYS A 130 5.67 10.94 15.93
C LYS A 130 6.97 11.03 15.13
N SER A 131 6.95 10.68 13.85
CA SER A 131 8.17 10.72 13.01
C SER A 131 8.66 12.14 12.75
N GLY A 132 7.76 13.14 12.81
CA GLY A 132 8.06 14.52 12.44
C GLY A 132 8.33 14.72 10.95
N PHE A 133 8.22 13.67 10.13
CA PHE A 133 8.43 13.72 8.69
C PHE A 133 7.10 13.77 7.95
N ARG A 134 7.00 14.69 7.00
CA ARG A 134 5.81 14.90 6.19
C ARG A 134 6.19 15.30 4.79
N ILE A 135 5.42 14.81 3.83
CA ILE A 135 5.38 15.32 2.47
C ILE A 135 4.04 16.05 2.34
N ASP A 136 4.07 17.34 2.04
CA ASP A 136 2.86 18.17 2.08
C ASP A 136 1.92 17.87 0.91
N ASN A 137 2.47 17.54 -0.27
CA ASN A 137 1.68 17.20 -1.44
C ASN A 137 1.80 15.71 -1.80
N GLY A 138 0.67 15.01 -1.91
CA GLY A 138 0.68 13.56 -2.20
C GLY A 138 1.41 13.18 -3.51
N PHE A 139 1.38 14.05 -4.53
CA PHE A 139 2.08 13.80 -5.79
C PHE A 139 3.62 13.83 -5.68
N GLU A 140 4.18 14.43 -4.62
CA GLU A 140 5.62 14.46 -4.37
C GLU A 140 6.13 13.14 -3.77
N LEU A 141 5.25 12.29 -3.24
CA LEU A 141 5.62 11.03 -2.60
C LEU A 141 6.32 10.06 -3.56
N MET A 142 5.87 9.99 -4.82
CA MET A 142 6.49 9.12 -5.82
C MET A 142 7.88 9.62 -6.20
N GLU A 143 8.06 10.94 -6.34
CA GLU A 143 9.38 11.53 -6.61
C GLU A 143 10.34 11.26 -5.45
N TYR A 144 9.87 11.42 -4.21
CA TYR A 144 10.64 11.10 -3.01
C TYR A 144 11.02 9.61 -2.98
N PHE A 145 10.08 8.70 -3.27
CA PHE A 145 10.33 7.26 -3.30
C PHE A 145 11.43 6.86 -4.30
N LEU A 146 11.43 7.46 -5.49
CA LEU A 146 12.37 7.11 -6.56
C LEU A 146 13.76 7.76 -6.38
N LYS A 147 13.85 8.91 -5.71
CA LYS A 147 15.09 9.72 -5.67
C LYS A 147 15.77 9.80 -4.30
N SER A 148 15.09 9.44 -3.21
CA SER A 148 15.65 9.49 -1.85
C SER A 148 16.84 8.56 -1.65
#